data_AF-A0A957WII1-F1
#
_entry.id   AF-A0A957WII1-F1
#
_cell.length_a   1.000
_cell.length_b   1.000
_cell.length_c   1.000
_cell.angle_alpha   90.00
_cell.angle_beta   90.00
_cell.angle_gamma   90.00
#
_symmetry.space_group_name_H-M   'P 1'
#
loop_
_entity.id
_entity.type
_entity.pdbx_description
1 polymer ?
#
loop_
_entity_poly.entity_id
_entity_poly.type
_entity_poly.pdbx_seq_one_letter_code
_entity_poly.pdbx_strand_id
1 'polypeptide(L)'
;MQVENFPLLRTKLYRPGLAPGHVPRPHLIRLLNHPTHQKLTLVSAPPGFGKTTLIAEWLHSSPVAVAWLSLDEADGDFPRFFRYAVAALQSIWPELGLELLSLLQA
;
A
#
# COMPACT_ATOMS: atom_id res chain seq x y z
N MET A 1 -4.55 9.07 -26.50
CA MET A 1 -3.58 8.98 -25.39
C MET A 1 -3.09 7.55 -25.42
N GLN A 2 -1.88 7.28 -25.92
CA GLN A 2 -1.38 5.91 -25.99
C GLN A 2 -1.03 5.45 -24.57
N VAL A 3 -1.62 4.35 -24.12
CA VAL A 3 -1.26 3.76 -22.83
C VAL A 3 0.07 3.03 -23.04
N GLU A 4 1.17 3.73 -22.78
CA GLU A 4 2.50 3.11 -22.80
C GLU A 4 2.54 1.98 -21.76
N ASN A 5 2.92 0.78 -22.21
CA ASN A 5 3.01 -0.41 -21.37
C ASN A 5 4.27 -0.33 -20.48
N PHE A 6 4.22 0.49 -19.43
CA PHE A 6 5.33 0.59 -18.48
C PHE A 6 5.45 -0.67 -17.63
N PRO A 7 6.64 -1.26 -17.48
CA PRO A 7 6.84 -2.37 -16.54
C PRO A 7 6.58 -1.92 -15.11
N LEU A 8 5.90 -2.76 -14.33
CA LEU A 8 5.61 -2.47 -12.92
C LEU A 8 6.88 -2.55 -12.08
N LEU A 9 7.18 -1.47 -11.34
CA LEU A 9 8.23 -1.47 -10.33
C LEU A 9 7.76 -2.27 -9.11
N ARG A 10 8.32 -3.47 -8.93
CA ARG A 10 7.95 -4.38 -7.83
C ARG A 10 8.19 -3.79 -6.44
N THR A 11 9.16 -2.88 -6.31
CA THR A 11 9.45 -2.19 -5.04
C THR A 11 8.29 -1.33 -4.53
N LYS A 12 7.42 -0.84 -5.43
CA LYS A 12 6.18 -0.13 -5.02
C LYS A 12 5.16 -1.04 -4.38
N LEU A 13 5.22 -2.34 -4.66
CA LEU A 13 4.28 -3.35 -4.17
C LEU A 13 4.82 -4.10 -2.93
N TYR A 14 6.06 -3.82 -2.53
CA TYR A 14 6.70 -4.52 -1.43
C TYR A 14 6.38 -3.85 -0.09
N ARG A 15 5.72 -4.59 0.80
CA ARG A 15 5.45 -4.15 2.16
C ARG A 15 6.78 -3.89 2.90
N PRO A 16 6.91 -2.77 3.64
CA PRO A 16 8.09 -2.53 4.46
C PRO A 16 8.22 -3.61 5.54
N GLY A 17 9.43 -4.17 5.66
CA GLY A 17 9.79 -5.04 6.77
C GLY A 17 9.97 -4.23 8.06
N LEU A 18 9.75 -4.90 9.21
CA LEU A 18 10.05 -4.33 10.51
C LEU A 18 11.55 -4.45 10.80
N ALA A 19 12.24 -3.33 10.96
CA ALA A 19 13.68 -3.32 11.16
C ALA A 19 14.08 -4.00 12.49
N PRO A 20 15.20 -4.76 12.53
CA PRO A 20 15.81 -5.19 13.78
C PRO A 20 16.11 -3.99 14.67
N GLY A 21 15.74 -4.06 15.95
CA GLY A 21 15.96 -2.97 16.90
C GLY A 21 14.99 -1.80 16.79
N HIS A 22 13.86 -1.94 16.09
CA HIS A 22 12.79 -0.94 16.17
C HIS A 22 12.35 -0.73 17.64
N VAL A 23 12.01 0.51 17.99
CA VAL A 23 11.44 0.83 19.30
C VAL A 23 9.93 0.63 19.24
N PRO A 24 9.35 -0.30 20.02
CA PRO A 24 7.91 -0.55 20.00
C PRO A 24 7.10 0.69 20.40
N ARG A 25 5.96 0.90 19.74
CA ARG A 25 5.05 2.04 20.01
C ARG A 25 3.65 1.55 20.36
N PRO A 26 3.47 0.79 21.46
CA PRO A 26 2.22 0.09 21.77
C PRO A 26 1.01 1.00 21.91
N HIS A 27 1.20 2.25 22.34
CA HIS A 27 0.11 3.24 22.40
C HIS A 27 -0.46 3.55 20.99
N LEU A 28 0.40 3.73 20.00
CA LEU A 28 -0.03 4.03 18.62
C LEU A 28 -0.62 2.79 17.94
N ILE A 29 -0.08 1.60 18.23
CA ILE A 29 -0.66 0.33 17.76
C ILE A 29 -2.08 0.15 18.28
N ARG A 30 -2.33 0.43 19.58
CA ARG A 30 -3.69 0.40 20.14
C ARG A 30 -4.62 1.40 19.46
N LEU A 31 -4.12 2.59 19.12
CA LEU A 31 -4.92 3.59 18.41
C LEU A 31 -5.32 3.11 17.00
N LEU A 32 -4.40 2.48 16.26
CA LEU A 32 -4.67 1.91 14.94
C LEU A 32 -5.61 0.69 14.99
N ASN A 33 -5.54 -0.10 16.06
CA ASN A 33 -6.42 -1.24 16.29
C ASN A 33 -7.78 -0.87 16.88
N HIS A 34 -7.97 0.40 17.26
CA HIS A 34 -9.24 0.81 17.85
C HIS A 34 -10.35 0.57 16.82
N PRO A 35 -11.40 -0.20 17.13
CA PRO A 35 -12.48 -0.43 16.20
C PRO A 35 -13.14 0.92 15.90
N THR A 36 -13.15 1.30 14.63
CA THR A 36 -13.85 2.49 14.14
C THR A 36 -14.74 2.08 12.98
N HIS A 37 -15.83 2.81 12.77
CA HIS A 37 -16.65 2.67 11.55
C HIS A 37 -16.00 3.32 10.32
N GLN A 38 -14.74 3.73 10.41
CA GLN A 38 -14.06 4.48 9.35
C GLN A 38 -13.52 3.50 8.29
N LYS A 39 -13.68 3.87 7.02
CA LYS A 39 -13.16 3.09 5.87
C LYS A 39 -11.73 3.50 5.47
N LEU A 40 -11.22 4.60 6.03
CA LEU A 40 -9.91 5.17 5.71
C LEU A 40 -9.27 5.73 6.97
N THR A 41 -7.99 5.38 7.19
CA THR A 41 -7.16 5.93 8.25
C THR A 41 -5.94 6.61 7.62
N LEU A 42 -5.74 7.89 7.94
CA LEU A 42 -4.57 8.66 7.48
C LEU A 42 -3.54 8.77 8.61
N VAL A 43 -2.33 8.29 8.37
CA VAL A 43 -1.18 8.49 9.27
C VAL A 43 -0.30 9.60 8.71
N SER A 44 -0.35 10.78 9.33
CA SER A 44 0.42 11.96 8.92
C SER A 44 1.37 12.42 10.02
N ALA A 45 2.59 12.80 9.62
CA ALA A 45 3.66 13.33 10.46
C ALA A 45 4.81 13.84 9.55
N PRO A 46 5.72 14.70 10.05
CA PRO A 46 6.87 15.14 9.28
C PRO A 46 7.81 13.98 8.86
N PRO A 47 8.72 14.20 7.90
CA PRO A 47 9.78 13.24 7.57
C PRO A 47 10.57 12.82 8.81
N GLY A 48 11.00 11.55 8.87
CA GLY A 48 11.79 11.02 10.01
C GLY A 48 10.99 10.59 11.25
N PHE A 49 9.69 10.89 11.36
CA PHE A 49 8.89 10.53 12.55
C PHE A 49 8.53 9.03 12.68
N GLY A 50 8.96 8.20 11.72
CA GLY A 50 8.73 6.75 11.76
C GLY A 50 7.33 6.31 11.34
N LYS A 51 6.65 7.06 10.45
CA LYS A 51 5.32 6.67 9.91
C LYS A 51 5.34 5.27 9.30
N THR A 52 6.28 5.01 8.39
CA THR A 52 6.44 3.72 7.73
C THR A 52 6.78 2.62 8.73
N THR A 53 7.62 2.93 9.74
CA THR A 53 7.96 2.01 10.83
C THR A 53 6.74 1.64 11.67
N LEU A 54 5.89 2.63 12.02
CA LEU A 54 4.66 2.40 12.77
C LEU A 54 3.69 1.49 11.99
N ILE A 55 3.52 1.73 10.69
CA ILE A 55 2.68 0.87 9.85
C ILE A 55 3.30 -0.53 9.74
N ALA A 56 4.61 -0.66 9.57
CA ALA A 56 5.28 -1.96 9.54
C ALA A 56 5.09 -2.76 10.84
N GLU A 57 5.20 -2.09 12.00
CA GLU A 57 4.93 -2.65 13.33
C GLU A 57 3.47 -3.10 13.46
N TRP A 58 2.52 -2.24 13.08
CA TRP A 58 1.09 -2.54 13.11
C TRP A 58 0.75 -3.77 12.27
N LEU A 59 1.23 -3.79 11.02
CA LEU A 59 1.00 -4.92 10.12
C LEU A 59 1.75 -6.19 10.56
N HIS A 60 2.80 -6.10 11.39
CA HIS A 60 3.51 -7.28 11.91
C HIS A 60 2.66 -7.99 12.97
N SER A 61 1.89 -7.21 13.74
CA SER A 61 0.97 -7.71 14.75
C SER A 61 -0.41 -8.13 14.22
N SER A 62 -0.71 -7.86 12.94
CA SER A 62 -2.05 -8.06 12.37
C SER A 62 -2.11 -9.33 11.49
N PRO A 63 -3.10 -10.23 11.70
CA PRO A 63 -3.26 -11.45 10.91
C PRO A 63 -3.95 -11.23 9.55
N VAL A 64 -4.20 -9.99 9.13
CA VAL A 64 -4.95 -9.69 7.90
C VAL A 64 -4.07 -9.74 6.66
N ALA A 65 -4.65 -10.17 5.54
CA ALA A 65 -4.00 -10.05 4.23
C ALA A 65 -3.88 -8.56 3.84
N VAL A 66 -2.71 -8.15 3.35
CA VAL A 66 -2.38 -6.73 3.11
C VAL A 66 -1.80 -6.56 1.72
N ALA A 67 -2.40 -5.66 0.96
CA ALA A 67 -1.86 -5.16 -0.30
C ALA A 67 -1.11 -3.86 0.00
N TRP A 68 0.07 -3.71 -0.59
CA TRP A 68 0.89 -2.51 -0.42
C TRP A 68 1.03 -1.78 -1.75
N LEU A 69 0.89 -0.46 -1.72
CA LEU A 69 1.16 0.42 -2.84
C LEU A 69 1.86 1.69 -2.36
N SER A 70 3.11 1.86 -2.73
CA SER A 70 3.85 3.12 -2.60
C SER A 70 3.56 4.02 -3.79
N LEU A 71 3.08 5.24 -3.53
CA LEU A 71 2.78 6.24 -4.55
C LEU A 71 3.91 7.27 -4.66
N ASP A 72 4.18 7.72 -5.88
CA ASP A 72 5.05 8.87 -6.18
C ASP A 72 4.37 9.84 -7.17
N GLU A 73 5.05 10.93 -7.50
CA GLU A 73 4.54 11.98 -8.40
C GLU A 73 4.15 11.45 -9.79
N ALA A 74 4.80 10.39 -10.26
CA ALA A 74 4.51 9.82 -11.56
C ALA A 74 3.20 9.01 -11.58
N ASP A 75 2.63 8.69 -10.42
CA ASP A 75 1.38 7.93 -10.30
C ASP A 75 0.13 8.83 -10.32
N GLY A 76 0.28 10.10 -10.71
CA GLY A 76 -0.86 11.00 -10.98
C GLY A 76 -1.62 10.68 -12.26
N ASP A 77 -1.05 9.84 -13.15
CA ASP A 77 -1.72 9.37 -14.36
C ASP A 77 -2.73 8.24 -14.03
N PHE A 78 -3.95 8.37 -14.55
CA PHE A 78 -5.07 7.49 -14.23
C PHE A 78 -4.80 6.02 -14.61
N PRO A 79 -4.44 5.67 -15.86
CA PRO A 79 -4.06 4.30 -16.21
C PRO A 79 -2.93 3.74 -15.35
N ARG A 80 -1.88 4.52 -15.10
CA ARG A 80 -0.75 4.07 -14.29
C ARG A 80 -1.15 3.76 -12.85
N PHE A 81 -1.90 4.65 -12.20
CA PHE A 81 -2.39 4.44 -10.83
C PHE A 81 -3.17 3.13 -10.71
N PHE A 82 -4.15 2.91 -11.59
CA PHE A 82 -4.99 1.72 -11.51
C PHE A 82 -4.24 0.43 -11.85
N ARG A 83 -3.26 0.46 -12.77
CA ARG A 83 -2.39 -0.70 -13.01
C ARG A 83 -1.62 -1.10 -11.76
N TYR A 84 -1.04 -0.14 -11.03
CA TYR A 84 -0.36 -0.42 -9.78
C TYR A 84 -1.32 -0.85 -8.66
N ALA A 85 -2.50 -0.23 -8.57
CA ALA A 85 -3.52 -0.60 -7.58
C ALA A 85 -4.03 -2.04 -7.78
N VAL A 86 -4.34 -2.42 -9.02
CA VAL A 86 -4.71 -3.80 -9.34
C VAL A 86 -3.55 -4.75 -9.03
N ALA A 87 -2.33 -4.43 -9.44
CA ALA A 87 -1.17 -5.28 -9.14
C ALA A 87 -0.90 -5.46 -7.64
N ALA A 88 -1.15 -4.43 -6.83
CA ALA A 88 -1.09 -4.53 -5.37
C ALA A 88 -2.15 -5.48 -4.82
N LEU A 89 -3.39 -5.37 -5.27
CA LEU A 89 -4.50 -6.23 -4.85
C LEU A 89 -4.34 -7.69 -5.32
N GLN A 90 -3.74 -7.90 -6.49
CA GLN A 90 -3.42 -9.23 -7.03
C GLN A 90 -2.39 -10.00 -6.20
N SER A 91 -1.66 -9.33 -5.30
CA SER A 91 -0.84 -10.02 -4.29
C SER A 91 -1.65 -10.81 -3.27
N ILE A 92 -2.94 -10.50 -3.11
CA ILE A 92 -3.90 -11.23 -2.26
C ILE A 92 -4.85 -12.06 -3.12
N TRP A 93 -5.39 -11.46 -4.18
CA TRP A 93 -6.41 -12.07 -5.05
C TRP A 93 -5.96 -12.01 -6.51
N PRO A 94 -5.28 -13.05 -7.03
CA PRO A 94 -4.64 -13.03 -8.35
C PRO A 94 -5.55 -12.62 -9.52
N GLU A 95 -6.84 -12.98 -9.46
CA GLU A 95 -7.81 -12.72 -10.53
C GLU A 95 -8.50 -11.35 -10.42
N LEU A 96 -8.18 -10.52 -9.42
CA LEU A 96 -8.82 -9.24 -9.24
C LEU A 96 -8.43 -8.26 -10.35
N GLY A 97 -9.43 -7.58 -10.93
CA GLY A 97 -9.20 -6.44 -11.83
C GLY A 97 -8.78 -6.78 -13.25
N LEU A 98 -8.92 -8.04 -13.70
CA LEU A 98 -8.57 -8.44 -15.07
C LEU A 98 -9.30 -7.63 -16.14
N GLU A 99 -10.61 -7.43 -16.00
CA GLU A 99 -11.41 -6.62 -16.94
C GLU A 99 -10.92 -5.17 -16.99
N LEU A 100 -10.63 -4.58 -15.83
CA LEU A 100 -10.08 -3.22 -15.75
C LEU A 100 -8.73 -3.14 -16.44
N LEU A 101 -7.83 -4.11 -16.24
CA LEU A 101 -6.53 -4.13 -16.91
C LEU A 101 -6.67 -4.22 -18.44
N SER A 102 -7.64 -4.99 -18.94
CA SER A 102 -7.93 -5.04 -20.38
C SER A 102 -8.42 -3.70 -20.92
N LEU A 103 -9.29 -3.00 -20.18
CA LEU A 103 -9.77 -1.66 -20.56
C LEU A 103 -8.66 -0.61 -20.53
N LEU A 104 -7.69 -0.74 -19.63
CA LEU A 104 -6.54 0.18 -19.54
C LEU A 104 -5.49 -0.08 -20.63
N GLN A 105 -5.56 -1.18 -21.36
CA GLN A 105 -4.64 -1.51 -22.45
C GLN A 105 -5.18 -1.13 -23.84
N ALA A 106 -6.45 -0.75 -23.93
CA ALA A 106 -7.13 -0.29 -25.15
C ALA A 106 -6.91 1.21 -25.40
#